data_AF-S4RFJ6-F1
#
_entry.id   AF-S4RFJ6-F1
#
_cell.length_a   1.000
_cell.length_b   1.000
_cell.length_c   1.000
_cell.angle_alpha   90.00
_cell.angle_beta   90.00
_cell.angle_gamma   90.00
#
_symmetry.space_group_name_H-M   'P 1'
#
loop_
_entity.id
_entity.type
_entity.pdbx_description
1 polymer ?
#
loop_
_entity_poly.entity_id
_entity_poly.type
_entity_poly.pdbx_seq_one_letter_code
_entity_poly.pdbx_strand_id
1 'polypeptide(L)'
;AGLTMHATILAYMFSLAKEGRVTVPLNPAMPASNNVPFVQEYIANLLKSAFPHLQDAQVKLFVTGLFSLNHDIPAFKEHLRDFLVQIKEFAGEDTSDLYLEERESSLRQANEEKRKVQMSVPGILNPHEIGDDMCD
;
A
#
# COMPACT_ATOMS: atom_id res chain seq x y z
N ALA A 1 -6.23 -7.98 2.67
CA ALA A 1 -6.60 -7.50 4.02
C ALA A 1 -5.42 -6.95 4.81
N GLY A 2 -4.28 -7.65 4.94
CA GLY A 2 -3.13 -7.14 5.71
C GLY A 2 -2.36 -6.00 5.03
N LEU A 3 -2.09 -6.10 3.72
CA LEU A 3 -1.16 -5.21 3.03
C LEU A 3 -1.55 -3.73 3.10
N THR A 4 -2.83 -3.40 2.98
CA THR A 4 -3.31 -2.01 3.00
C THR A 4 -3.12 -1.35 4.35
N MET A 5 -3.38 -2.07 5.45
CA MET A 5 -3.08 -1.56 6.79
C MET A 5 -1.58 -1.29 6.98
N HIS A 6 -0.73 -2.22 6.52
CA HIS A 6 0.72 -2.04 6.60
C HIS A 6 1.19 -0.86 5.73
N ALA A 7 0.63 -0.72 4.52
CA ALA A 7 0.92 0.39 3.62
C ALA A 7 0.58 1.74 4.26
N THR A 8 -0.61 1.86 4.86
CA THR A 8 -1.05 3.09 5.52
C THR A 8 -0.16 3.46 6.71
N ILE A 9 0.19 2.48 7.56
CA ILE A 9 1.06 2.72 8.72
C ILE A 9 2.45 3.18 8.27
N LEU A 10 3.04 2.48 7.30
CA LEU A 10 4.38 2.82 6.80
C LEU A 10 4.40 4.19 6.12
N ALA A 11 3.42 4.48 5.26
CA ALA A 11 3.31 5.79 4.60
C ALA A 11 3.20 6.93 5.63
N TYR A 12 2.43 6.73 6.70
CA TYR A 12 2.32 7.69 7.80
C TYR A 12 3.64 7.86 8.57
N MET A 13 4.35 6.79 8.87
CA MET A 13 5.66 6.88 9.53
C MET A 13 6.68 7.64 8.67
N PHE A 14 6.70 7.40 7.35
CA PHE A 14 7.60 8.09 6.43
C PHE A 14 7.24 9.56 6.23
N SER A 15 5.94 9.92 6.20
CA SER A 15 5.52 11.32 6.14
C SER A 15 5.94 12.09 7.39
N LEU A 16 5.80 11.50 8.60
CA LEU A 16 6.26 12.12 9.83
C LEU A 16 7.77 12.43 9.81
N ALA A 17 8.58 11.50 9.31
CA ALA A 17 10.02 11.69 9.19
C ALA A 17 10.37 12.76 8.15
N LYS A 18 9.69 12.78 7.00
CA LYS A 18 9.93 13.71 5.88
C LYS A 18 9.48 15.14 6.20
N GLU A 19 8.36 15.29 6.89
CA GLU A 19 7.80 16.59 7.30
C GLU A 19 8.58 17.24 8.45
N GLY A 20 9.61 16.57 8.99
CA GLY A 20 10.42 17.10 10.09
C GLY A 20 9.66 17.17 11.42
N ARG A 21 8.55 16.44 11.57
CA ARG A 21 7.83 16.34 12.85
C ARG A 21 8.62 15.58 13.91
N VAL A 22 9.60 14.78 13.48
CA VAL A 22 10.57 14.12 14.36
C VAL A 22 11.66 15.12 14.73
N THR A 23 11.45 15.86 15.81
CA THR A 23 12.36 16.91 16.29
C THR A 23 13.56 16.36 17.06
N VAL A 24 13.50 15.09 17.48
CA VAL A 24 14.58 14.40 18.19
C VAL A 24 15.47 13.69 17.17
N PRO A 25 16.81 13.74 17.31
CA PRO A 25 17.72 13.01 16.43
C PRO A 25 17.57 11.50 16.63
N LEU A 26 17.32 10.77 15.54
CA LEU A 26 17.24 9.30 15.55
C LEU A 26 18.62 8.65 15.66
N ASN A 27 19.66 9.35 15.23
CA ASN A 27 21.05 8.99 15.45
C ASN A 27 21.67 9.99 16.41
N PRO A 28 22.12 9.59 17.62
CA PRO A 28 22.71 10.50 18.60
C PRO A 28 23.99 11.20 18.10
N ALA A 29 24.64 10.67 17.05
CA ALA A 29 25.81 11.28 16.41
C ALA A 29 25.46 12.33 15.34
N MET A 30 24.19 12.50 14.97
CA MET A 30 23.77 13.39 13.88
C MET A 30 22.63 14.33 14.30
N PRO A 31 22.51 15.52 13.68
CA PRO A 31 21.39 16.42 13.95
C PRO A 31 20.05 15.84 13.46
N ALA A 32 18.93 16.27 14.04
CA ALA A 32 17.58 15.81 13.67
C ALA A 32 17.21 16.09 12.19
N SER A 33 17.89 17.04 11.55
CA SER A 33 17.76 17.28 10.10
C SER A 33 18.21 16.08 9.25
N ASN A 34 18.99 15.16 9.81
CA ASN A 34 19.48 13.96 9.13
C ASN A 34 18.64 12.71 9.41
N ASN A 35 17.44 12.86 9.99
CA ASN A 35 16.55 11.73 10.30
C ASN A 35 16.11 10.98 9.03
N VAL A 36 15.78 11.69 7.94
CA VAL A 36 15.37 11.07 6.67
C VAL A 36 16.47 10.19 6.06
N PRO A 37 17.69 10.70 5.78
CA PRO A 37 18.75 9.86 5.19
C PRO A 37 19.15 8.72 6.12
N PHE A 38 19.09 8.91 7.44
CA PHE A 38 19.34 7.83 8.40
C PHE A 38 18.32 6.70 8.28
N VAL A 39 17.02 7.01 8.22
CA VAL A 39 15.97 6.00 8.06
C VAL A 39 16.09 5.28 6.71
N GLN A 40 16.43 6.00 5.64
CA GLN A 40 16.67 5.39 4.33
C GLN A 40 17.81 4.37 4.36
N GLU A 41 18.94 4.73 4.95
CA GLU A 41 20.09 3.83 5.09
C GLU A 41 19.78 2.64 6.00
N TYR A 42 19.08 2.87 7.11
CA TYR A 42 18.66 1.83 8.02
C TYR A 42 17.78 0.78 7.34
N ILE A 43 16.77 1.22 6.58
CA ILE A 43 15.88 0.31 5.84
C ILE A 43 16.63 -0.40 4.72
N ALA A 44 17.52 0.29 4.00
CA ALA A 44 18.32 -0.34 2.97
C ALA A 44 19.18 -1.48 3.54
N ASN A 45 19.83 -1.25 4.68
CA ASN A 45 20.62 -2.28 5.38
C ASN A 45 19.76 -3.43 5.92
N LEU A 46 18.57 -3.12 6.43
CA LEU A 46 17.62 -4.14 6.90
C LEU A 46 17.19 -5.07 5.75
N LEU A 47 16.79 -4.49 4.62
CA LEU A 47 16.37 -5.24 3.43
C LEU A 47 17.51 -6.07 2.85
N LYS A 48 18.72 -5.51 2.80
CA LYS A 48 19.95 -6.20 2.39
C LYS A 48 20.24 -7.43 3.26
N SER A 49 20.07 -7.31 4.57
CA SER A 49 20.30 -8.40 5.53
C SER A 49 19.22 -9.49 5.42
N ALA A 50 17.96 -9.08 5.28
CA ALA A 50 16.84 -10.01 5.16
C ALA A 50 16.80 -10.73 3.79
N PHE A 51 17.18 -10.02 2.72
CA PHE A 51 17.08 -10.49 1.33
C PHE A 51 18.41 -10.24 0.60
N PRO A 52 19.46 -11.04 0.87
CA PRO A 52 20.79 -10.84 0.30
C PRO A 52 20.87 -11.01 -1.22
N HIS A 53 19.82 -11.57 -1.84
CA HIS A 53 19.69 -11.73 -3.29
C HIS A 53 19.30 -10.42 -4.00
N LEU A 54 18.82 -9.40 -3.27
CA LEU A 54 18.45 -8.12 -3.85
C LEU A 54 19.67 -7.27 -4.20
N GLN A 55 19.63 -6.63 -5.37
CA GLN A 55 20.69 -5.73 -5.80
C GLN A 55 20.61 -4.40 -5.05
N ASP A 56 21.75 -3.76 -4.79
CA ASP A 56 21.82 -2.41 -4.18
C ASP A 56 20.93 -1.40 -4.89
N ALA A 57 20.93 -1.44 -6.22
CA ALA A 57 20.14 -0.55 -7.05
C ALA A 57 18.62 -0.72 -6.81
N GLN A 58 18.16 -1.97 -6.70
CA GLN A 58 16.75 -2.29 -6.43
C GLN A 58 16.34 -1.81 -5.04
N VAL A 59 17.16 -2.08 -4.02
CA VAL A 59 16.89 -1.64 -2.64
C VAL A 59 16.83 -0.11 -2.56
N LYS A 60 17.78 0.59 -3.19
CA LYS A 60 17.79 2.06 -3.22
C LYS A 60 16.56 2.64 -3.94
N LEU A 61 16.18 2.08 -5.08
CA LEU A 61 14.98 2.50 -5.82
C LEU A 61 13.73 2.27 -4.97
N PHE A 62 13.62 1.11 -4.32
CA PHE A 62 12.49 0.78 -3.47
C PHE A 62 12.35 1.77 -2.31
N VAL A 63 13.42 1.98 -1.54
CA VAL A 63 13.45 2.92 -0.40
C VAL A 63 13.14 4.35 -0.86
N THR A 64 13.69 4.79 -1.99
CA THR A 64 13.39 6.13 -2.54
C THR A 64 11.91 6.27 -2.90
N GLY A 65 11.33 5.22 -3.51
CA GLY A 65 9.91 5.16 -3.82
C GLY A 65 9.00 5.25 -2.59
N LEU A 66 9.37 4.58 -1.48
CA LEU A 66 8.60 4.67 -0.23
C LEU A 66 8.46 6.11 0.29
N PHE A 67 9.52 6.92 0.21
CA PHE A 67 9.48 8.33 0.63
C PHE A 67 8.81 9.25 -0.40
N SER A 68 8.74 8.83 -1.66
CA SER A 68 8.15 9.62 -2.76
C SER A 68 6.64 9.42 -2.84
N LEU A 69 6.17 8.20 -2.59
CA LEU A 69 4.77 7.78 -2.66
C LEU A 69 4.04 7.89 -1.30
N ASN A 70 4.70 8.40 -0.26
CA ASN A 70 4.16 8.47 1.11
C ASN A 70 2.86 9.30 1.26
N HIS A 71 2.47 10.08 0.25
CA HIS A 71 1.21 10.84 0.23
C HIS A 71 0.09 10.15 -0.59
N ASP A 72 0.41 9.11 -1.35
CA ASP A 72 -0.51 8.38 -2.22
C ASP A 72 -0.53 6.91 -1.78
N ILE A 73 -1.49 6.56 -0.90
CA ILE A 73 -1.62 5.22 -0.35
C ILE A 73 -1.86 4.16 -1.45
N PRO A 74 -2.75 4.38 -2.45
CA PRO A 74 -2.88 3.48 -3.59
C PRO A 74 -1.54 3.21 -4.30
N ALA A 75 -0.79 4.25 -4.68
CA ALA A 75 0.48 4.07 -5.38
C ALA A 75 1.56 3.43 -4.48
N PHE A 76 1.60 3.79 -3.20
CA PHE A 76 2.49 3.19 -2.22
C PHE A 76 2.19 1.69 -2.03
N LYS A 77 0.92 1.30 -2.03
CA LYS A 77 0.49 -0.09 -1.94
C LYS A 77 0.95 -0.89 -3.17
N GLU A 78 0.77 -0.35 -4.37
CA GLU A 78 1.26 -1.00 -5.60
C GLU A 78 2.79 -1.14 -5.57
N HIS A 79 3.51 -0.09 -5.19
CA HIS A 79 4.97 -0.14 -5.07
C HIS A 79 5.46 -1.17 -4.04
N LEU A 80 4.76 -1.31 -2.91
CA LEU A 80 5.00 -2.37 -1.94
C LEU A 80 4.70 -3.75 -2.53
N ARG A 81 3.58 -3.90 -3.23
CA ARG A 81 3.17 -5.15 -3.87
C ARG A 81 4.21 -5.61 -4.88
N ASP A 82 4.64 -4.73 -5.78
CA ASP A 82 5.63 -5.03 -6.81
C ASP A 82 6.96 -5.50 -6.20
N PHE A 83 7.37 -4.90 -5.08
CA PHE A 83 8.55 -5.34 -4.34
C PHE A 83 8.34 -6.71 -3.67
N LEU A 84 7.17 -6.94 -3.08
CA LEU A 84 6.83 -8.23 -2.47
C LEU A 84 6.71 -9.35 -3.50
N VAL A 85 6.23 -9.06 -4.70
CA VAL A 85 6.22 -10.02 -5.82
C VAL A 85 7.66 -10.37 -6.22
N GLN A 86 8.53 -9.37 -6.41
CA GLN A 86 9.94 -9.60 -6.78
C GLN A 86 10.68 -10.52 -5.79
N ILE A 87 10.51 -10.32 -4.48
CA ILE A 87 11.14 -11.20 -3.48
C ILE A 87 10.53 -12.61 -3.48
N LYS A 88 9.21 -12.73 -3.69
CA LYS A 88 8.51 -14.02 -3.66
C LYS A 88 8.73 -14.85 -4.90
N GLU A 89 8.84 -14.22 -6.07
CA GLU A 89 9.21 -14.89 -7.32
C GLU A 89 10.58 -15.55 -7.20
N PHE A 90 11.52 -14.90 -6.50
CA PHE A 90 12.82 -15.50 -6.21
C PHE A 90 12.73 -16.66 -5.19
N ALA A 91 11.85 -16.55 -4.19
CA ALA A 91 11.63 -17.60 -3.19
C ALA A 91 10.77 -18.78 -3.69
N GLY A 92 10.10 -18.64 -4.84
CA GLY A 92 9.15 -19.62 -5.37
C GLY A 92 7.83 -19.68 -4.59
N GLU A 93 7.47 -18.62 -3.87
CA GLU A 93 6.25 -18.53 -3.08
C GLU A 93 5.05 -17.99 -3.87
N ASP A 94 3.83 -18.38 -3.48
CA ASP A 94 2.61 -17.88 -4.11
C ASP A 94 2.37 -16.38 -3.79
N THR A 95 2.03 -15.62 -4.83
CA THR A 95 1.77 -14.17 -4.78
C THR A 95 0.28 -13.83 -4.88
N SER A 96 -0.61 -14.83 -5.03
CA SER A 96 -2.04 -14.64 -5.27
C SER A 96 -2.73 -13.86 -4.14
N ASP A 97 -2.25 -14.05 -2.91
CA ASP A 97 -2.75 -13.36 -1.72
C ASP A 97 -2.59 -11.83 -1.76
N LEU A 98 -1.60 -11.31 -2.50
CA LEU A 98 -1.30 -9.88 -2.58
C LEU A 98 -2.36 -9.09 -3.37
N TYR A 99 -3.15 -9.77 -4.21
CA TYR A 99 -4.15 -9.17 -5.10
C TYR A 99 -5.59 -9.32 -4.62
N LEU A 100 -5.84 -10.07 -3.53
CA LEU A 100 -7.19 -10.39 -3.05
C LEU A 100 -8.06 -9.16 -2.81
N GLU A 101 -7.50 -8.10 -2.24
CA GLU A 101 -8.25 -6.89 -1.91
C GLU A 101 -8.64 -6.06 -3.14
N GLU A 102 -7.80 -6.04 -4.17
CA GLU A 102 -8.09 -5.34 -5.43
C GLU A 102 -9.14 -6.10 -6.25
N ARG A 103 -9.04 -7.43 -6.25
CA ARG A 103 -10.09 -8.34 -6.74
C ARG A 103 -11.42 -8.06 -6.06
N GLU A 104 -11.42 -7.91 -4.73
CA GLU A 104 -12.64 -7.63 -3.98
C GLU A 104 -13.22 -6.24 -4.32
N SER A 105 -12.38 -5.20 -4.39
CA SER A 105 -12.81 -3.85 -4.75
C SER A 105 -13.40 -3.76 -6.17
N SER A 106 -12.78 -4.41 -7.14
CA SER A 106 -13.27 -4.44 -8.53
C SER A 106 -14.59 -5.22 -8.64
N LEU A 107 -14.75 -6.32 -7.91
CA LEU A 107 -16.01 -7.05 -7.83
C LEU A 107 -17.13 -6.21 -7.22
N ARG A 108 -16.85 -5.45 -6.15
CA ARG A 108 -17.84 -4.55 -5.53
C ARG A 108 -18.28 -3.45 -6.49
N GLN A 109 -17.34 -2.75 -7.13
CA GLN A 109 -17.67 -1.70 -8.10
C GLN A 109 -18.49 -2.24 -9.28
N ALA A 110 -18.11 -3.39 -9.83
CA ALA A 110 -18.86 -4.03 -10.90
C ALA A 110 -20.28 -4.42 -10.47
N ASN A 111 -20.47 -4.82 -9.21
CA ASN A 111 -21.78 -5.18 -8.68
C ASN A 111 -22.65 -3.94 -8.44
N GLU A 112 -22.07 -2.85 -7.93
CA GLU A 112 -22.76 -1.56 -7.78
C GLU A 112 -23.17 -0.96 -9.12
N GLU A 113 -22.31 -1.03 -10.13
CA GLU A 113 -22.62 -0.56 -11.48
C GLU A 113 -23.74 -1.39 -12.12
N LYS A 114 -23.66 -2.73 -12.00
CA LYS A 114 -24.75 -3.62 -12.44
C LYS A 114 -26.07 -3.31 -11.72
N ARG A 115 -26.02 -3.05 -10.40
CA ARG A 115 -27.20 -2.68 -9.61
C ARG A 115 -27.79 -1.34 -10.08
N LYS A 116 -26.95 -0.33 -10.34
CA LYS A 116 -27.37 0.98 -10.88
C LYS A 116 -28.05 0.85 -12.24
N VAL A 117 -27.49 0.04 -13.14
CA VAL A 117 -28.10 -0.23 -14.46
C VAL A 117 -29.46 -0.93 -14.30
N GLN A 118 -29.55 -1.93 -13.42
CA GLN A 118 -30.82 -2.64 -13.15
C GLN A 118 -31.89 -1.72 -12.53
N MET A 119 -31.51 -0.77 -11.66
CA MET A 119 -32.42 0.25 -11.11
C MET A 119 -32.92 1.25 -12.16
N SER A 120 -32.17 1.47 -13.24
CA SER A 120 -32.57 2.39 -14.31
C SER A 120 -33.58 1.79 -15.30
N VAL A 121 -33.81 0.48 -15.27
CA VAL A 121 -34.73 -0.22 -16.18
C VAL A 121 -36.00 -0.64 -15.42
N PRO A 122 -37.16 -0.01 -15.66
CA PRO A 122 -38.41 -0.37 -15.01
C PRO A 122 -38.78 -1.84 -15.31
N GLY A 123 -39.00 -2.63 -14.26
CA GLY A 123 -39.48 -4.03 -14.36
C GLY A 123 -38.41 -5.12 -14.28
N ILE A 124 -37.12 -4.79 -14.15
CA ILE A 124 -36.03 -5.77 -13.96
C ILE A 124 -35.82 -6.16 -12.49
N LEU A 125 -36.14 -5.27 -11.55
CA LEU A 125 -36.02 -5.53 -10.11
C LEU A 125 -37.31 -6.11 -9.54
N ASN A 126 -37.18 -7.15 -8.72
CA ASN A 126 -38.30 -7.76 -8.01
C ASN A 126 -38.83 -6.74 -6.97
N PRO A 127 -40.14 -6.43 -6.94
CA PRO A 127 -40.73 -5.45 -6.01
C PRO A 127 -40.45 -5.72 -4.53
N HIS A 128 -40.12 -6.95 -4.15
CA HIS A 128 -39.73 -7.33 -2.78
C HIS A 128 -38.29 -6.95 -2.40
N GLU A 129 -37.43 -6.56 -3.35
CA GLU A 129 -36.04 -6.13 -3.10
C GLU A 129 -35.88 -4.60 -3.06
N ILE A 130 -36.95 -3.86 -3.36
CA ILE A 130 -36.96 -2.38 -3.43
C ILE A 130 -37.20 -1.74 -2.04
N GLY A 131 -37.67 -2.53 -1.07
CA GLY A 131 -38.12 -2.04 0.25
C GLY A 131 -37.03 -1.81 1.31
N ASP A 132 -35.80 -2.28 1.11
CA ASP A 132 -34.76 -2.24 2.16
C ASP A 132 -33.74 -1.08 2.04
N ASP A 133 -33.77 -0.28 0.96
CA ASP A 133 -32.72 0.73 0.66
C ASP A 133 -33.28 2.14 0.32
N MET A 134 -34.52 2.47 0.70
CA MET A 134 -35.12 3.82 0.52
C MET A 134 -35.65 4.46 1.81
N CYS A 135 -35.14 4.06 2.98
CA CYS A 135 -35.38 4.80 4.22
C CYS A 135 -34.05 5.10 4.93
N ASP A 136 -33.71 6.39 4.90
CA ASP A 136 -32.62 7.15 5.57
C ASP A 136 -31.30 7.33 4.79
#